data_AF-A0A355YMF4-F1
#
_entry.id   AF-A0A355YMF4-F1
#
_cell.length_a   1.000
_cell.length_b   1.000
_cell.length_c   1.000
_cell.angle_alpha   90.00
_cell.angle_beta   90.00
_cell.angle_gamma   90.00
#
_symmetry.space_group_name_H-M   'P 1'
#
loop_
_entity.id
_entity.type
_entity.pdbx_description
1 polymer ?
#
loop_
_entity_poly.entity_id
_entity_poly.type
_entity_poly.pdbx_seq_one_letter_code
_entity_poly.pdbx_strand_id
1 'polypeptide(L)'
;MRVKNKTVLFVCILAFLCVLPAKETLAYFTAYTESAGGHALALKPETRIKETYKDNVKKIQIENTGPADCFVRVKVLSGNKVALSCKGEGWTEKDDGYWYYEDVLPSAGLTRVLEVAVAIPDGWQASSGSVNVIVIQECAPVCEREGKLYGDWEHAVRLDREDKVQEGADV
;
A
#
# COMPACT_ATOMS: atom_id res chain seq x y z
N MET A 1 -25.83 95.42 2.67
CA MET A 1 -25.21 94.29 3.38
C MET A 1 -25.07 93.12 2.40
N ARG A 2 -23.85 92.69 2.09
CA ARG A 2 -23.55 91.66 1.08
C ARG A 2 -23.11 90.39 1.82
N VAL A 3 -24.06 89.51 2.09
CA VAL A 3 -23.81 88.25 2.82
C VAL A 3 -23.07 87.30 1.87
N LYS A 4 -21.87 86.84 2.27
CA LYS A 4 -20.97 86.01 1.47
C LYS A 4 -21.55 84.59 1.27
N ASN A 5 -21.83 84.26 0.02
CA ASN A 5 -22.54 83.08 -0.48
C ASN A 5 -21.70 81.79 -0.46
N LYS A 6 -20.55 81.77 0.23
CA LYS A 6 -19.58 80.65 0.17
C LYS A 6 -19.69 79.67 1.33
N THR A 7 -20.38 80.03 2.42
CA THR A 7 -20.48 79.19 3.62
C THR A 7 -21.70 78.26 3.63
N VAL A 8 -22.75 78.56 2.87
CA VAL A 8 -23.99 77.73 2.85
C VAL A 8 -23.86 76.52 1.92
N LEU A 9 -23.03 76.61 0.87
CA LEU A 9 -22.81 75.48 -0.06
C LEU A 9 -21.87 74.42 0.51
N PHE A 10 -21.04 74.76 1.50
CA PHE A 10 -20.04 73.85 2.06
C PHE A 10 -20.62 72.86 3.09
N VAL A 11 -21.74 73.20 3.72
CA VAL A 11 -22.37 72.37 4.76
C VAL A 11 -23.15 71.19 4.14
N CYS A 12 -23.69 71.36 2.93
CA CYS A 12 -24.44 70.28 2.26
C CYS A 12 -23.55 69.18 1.66
N ILE A 13 -22.26 69.44 1.42
CA ILE A 13 -21.31 68.42 0.92
C ILE A 13 -20.83 67.53 2.08
N LEU A 14 -20.71 68.08 3.30
CA LEU A 14 -20.27 67.31 4.47
C LEU A 14 -21.35 66.35 5.00
N ALA A 15 -22.63 66.61 4.69
CA ALA A 15 -23.77 65.78 5.09
C ALA A 15 -24.11 64.67 4.08
N PHE A 16 -23.41 64.60 2.93
CA PHE A 16 -23.53 63.53 1.95
C PHE A 16 -22.41 62.47 2.07
N LEU A 17 -21.81 62.35 3.27
CA LEU A 17 -21.06 61.16 3.70
C LEU A 17 -21.94 60.22 4.54
N CYS A 18 -23.24 60.17 4.21
CA CYS A 18 -24.10 59.08 4.61
C CYS A 18 -23.60 57.78 3.98
N VAL A 19 -23.14 56.89 4.87
CA VAL A 19 -23.38 55.45 4.82
C VAL A 19 -22.98 54.77 3.51
N LEU A 20 -21.69 54.45 3.41
CA LEU A 20 -21.28 53.29 2.63
C LEU A 20 -21.38 52.07 3.55
N PRO A 21 -22.20 51.04 3.24
CA PRO A 21 -21.93 49.72 3.80
C PRO A 21 -20.57 49.30 3.24
N ALA A 22 -19.54 49.26 4.09
CA ALA A 22 -18.37 48.47 3.78
C ALA A 22 -18.86 47.03 3.70
N LYS A 23 -19.17 46.63 2.46
CA LYS A 23 -19.45 45.28 2.01
C LYS A 23 -18.61 44.34 2.86
N GLU A 24 -19.24 43.39 3.56
CA GLU A 24 -18.49 42.38 4.29
C GLU A 24 -17.49 41.78 3.30
N THR A 25 -16.22 42.13 3.48
CA THR A 25 -15.14 41.48 2.78
C THR A 25 -15.22 40.07 3.31
N LEU A 26 -15.81 39.18 2.50
CA LEU A 26 -15.54 37.76 2.60
C LEU A 26 -14.03 37.69 2.71
N ALA A 27 -13.53 37.45 3.91
CA ALA A 27 -12.16 37.05 4.07
C ALA A 27 -12.09 35.85 3.14
N TYR A 28 -11.42 36.02 2.01
CA TYR A 28 -10.88 34.90 1.28
C TYR A 28 -10.09 34.21 2.38
N PHE A 29 -10.67 33.15 2.93
CA PHE A 29 -9.88 32.10 3.50
C PHE A 29 -8.90 31.82 2.37
N THR A 30 -7.70 32.38 2.46
CA THR A 30 -6.53 31.65 2.09
C THR A 30 -6.57 30.48 3.05
N ALA A 31 -7.42 29.51 2.73
CA ALA A 31 -7.20 28.15 3.12
C ALA A 31 -5.84 27.88 2.49
N TYR A 32 -4.81 28.13 3.29
CA TYR A 32 -3.63 27.31 3.24
C TYR A 32 -4.19 25.90 3.33
N THR A 33 -4.42 25.30 2.16
CA THR A 33 -4.42 23.86 2.05
C THR A 33 -2.98 23.50 2.36
N GLU A 34 -2.67 23.39 3.64
CA GLU A 34 -1.70 22.39 4.05
C GLU A 34 -2.38 21.08 3.65
N SER A 35 -2.05 20.59 2.45
CA SER A 35 -2.51 19.28 2.02
C SER A 35 -1.78 18.25 2.86
N ALA A 36 -2.18 18.07 4.11
CA ALA A 36 -1.98 16.83 4.84
C ALA A 36 -2.97 15.82 4.23
N GLY A 37 -2.70 15.40 2.99
CA GLY A 37 -3.72 14.76 2.16
C GLY A 37 -3.14 13.92 1.05
N GLY A 38 -2.14 13.10 1.35
CA GLY A 38 -1.93 11.88 0.58
C GLY A 38 -2.93 10.84 1.08
N HIS A 39 -4.03 10.61 0.35
CA HIS A 39 -4.81 9.41 0.61
C HIS A 39 -3.96 8.24 0.11
N ALA A 40 -3.52 7.37 1.02
CA ALA A 40 -2.93 6.11 0.60
C ALA A 40 -4.03 5.30 -0.07
N LEU A 41 -4.07 5.32 -1.40
CA LEU A 41 -4.76 4.28 -2.14
C LEU A 41 -3.97 3.00 -1.89
N ALA A 42 -4.32 2.29 -0.82
CA ALA A 42 -3.81 0.96 -0.55
C ALA A 42 -4.45 0.01 -1.55
N LEU A 43 -4.00 0.07 -2.81
CA LEU A 43 -4.22 -1.00 -3.76
C LEU A 43 -3.54 -2.21 -3.16
N LYS A 44 -4.35 -3.11 -2.60
CA LYS A 44 -3.85 -4.33 -1.99
C LYS A 44 -3.05 -5.08 -3.06
N PRO A 45 -1.76 -5.33 -2.85
CA PRO A 45 -1.01 -6.14 -3.79
C PRO A 45 -1.65 -7.53 -3.83
N GLU A 46 -1.80 -8.06 -5.04
CA GLU A 46 -2.35 -9.38 -5.27
C GLU A 46 -1.34 -10.21 -6.04
N THR A 47 -1.10 -11.42 -5.56
CA THR A 47 -0.10 -12.30 -6.11
C THR A 47 -0.60 -13.72 -6.22
N ARG A 48 -0.03 -14.46 -7.15
CA ARG A 48 -0.29 -15.88 -7.36
C ARG A 48 1.01 -16.66 -7.34
N ILE A 49 1.02 -17.74 -6.57
CA ILE A 49 2.13 -18.68 -6.57
C ILE A 49 2.03 -19.66 -7.75
N LYS A 50 3.14 -19.88 -8.45
CA LYS A 50 3.32 -20.92 -9.47
C LYS A 50 4.40 -21.88 -8.98
N GLU A 51 4.04 -23.15 -8.87
CA GLU A 51 4.92 -24.18 -8.35
C GLU A 51 5.03 -25.34 -9.34
N THR A 52 6.25 -25.83 -9.54
CA THR A 52 6.49 -27.10 -10.23
C THR A 52 7.42 -27.96 -9.40
N TYR A 53 7.27 -29.28 -9.47
CA TYR A 53 8.11 -30.21 -8.73
C TYR A 53 8.63 -31.29 -9.68
N LYS A 54 9.95 -31.42 -9.76
CA LYS A 54 10.62 -32.42 -10.58
C LYS A 54 12.01 -32.70 -10.01
N ASP A 55 12.46 -33.96 -10.08
CA ASP A 55 13.83 -34.36 -9.72
C ASP A 55 14.23 -33.90 -8.30
N ASN A 56 13.31 -34.01 -7.34
CA ASN A 56 13.46 -33.56 -5.94
C ASN A 56 13.73 -32.05 -5.77
N VAL A 57 13.41 -31.25 -6.79
CA VAL A 57 13.48 -29.79 -6.74
C VAL A 57 12.09 -29.22 -6.97
N LYS A 58 11.61 -28.44 -5.99
CA LYS A 58 10.42 -27.59 -6.15
C LYS A 58 10.90 -26.23 -6.69
N LYS A 59 10.33 -25.79 -7.80
CA LYS A 59 10.56 -24.45 -8.36
C LYS A 59 9.37 -23.57 -8.03
N ILE A 60 9.64 -22.42 -7.44
CA ILE A 60 8.64 -21.45 -7.00
C ILE A 60 8.83 -20.16 -7.81
N GLN A 61 7.75 -19.64 -8.35
CA GLN A 61 7.68 -18.30 -8.94
C GLN A 61 6.43 -17.58 -8.42
N ILE A 62 6.55 -16.28 -8.19
CA ILE A 62 5.43 -15.44 -7.77
C ILE A 62 5.07 -14.50 -8.92
N GLU A 63 3.80 -14.51 -9.29
CA GLU A 63 3.22 -13.59 -10.27
C GLU A 63 2.48 -12.49 -9.53
N ASN A 64 2.75 -11.23 -9.86
CA ASN A 64 1.94 -10.11 -9.40
C ASN A 64 0.73 -9.98 -10.32
N THR A 65 -0.45 -10.36 -9.82
CA THR A 65 -1.71 -10.24 -10.54
C THR A 65 -2.45 -8.94 -10.22
N GLY A 66 -1.96 -8.19 -9.24
CA GLY A 66 -2.54 -6.91 -8.81
C GLY A 66 -2.18 -5.76 -9.73
N PRO A 67 -2.91 -4.63 -9.62
CA PRO A 67 -2.73 -3.46 -10.50
C PRO A 67 -1.53 -2.58 -10.14
N ALA A 68 -0.82 -2.88 -9.05
CA ALA A 68 0.27 -2.07 -8.52
C ALA A 68 1.52 -2.91 -8.28
N ASP A 69 2.67 -2.27 -8.36
CA ASP A 69 3.96 -2.87 -8.06
C ASP A 69 4.05 -3.27 -6.58
N CYS A 70 4.74 -4.35 -6.27
CA CYS A 70 4.84 -4.87 -4.91
C CYS A 70 6.22 -5.47 -4.60
N PHE A 71 6.53 -5.59 -3.32
CA PHE A 71 7.57 -6.50 -2.86
C PHE A 71 6.96 -7.86 -2.52
N VAL A 72 7.73 -8.93 -2.69
CA VAL A 72 7.31 -10.28 -2.33
C VAL A 72 8.35 -11.00 -1.48
N ARG A 73 7.87 -11.81 -0.53
CA ARG A 73 8.70 -12.72 0.26
C ARG A 73 8.03 -14.08 0.38
N VAL A 74 8.84 -15.12 0.53
CA VAL A 74 8.35 -16.49 0.69
C VAL A 74 9.04 -17.18 1.85
N LYS A 75 8.31 -18.01 2.58
CA LYS A 75 8.85 -18.90 3.61
C LYS A 75 8.52 -20.33 3.24
N VAL A 76 9.53 -21.17 3.20
CA VAL A 76 9.39 -22.57 2.82
C VAL A 76 9.55 -23.44 4.05
N LEU A 77 8.57 -24.30 4.30
CA LEU A 77 8.50 -25.15 5.47
C LEU A 77 8.39 -26.61 5.05
N SER A 78 9.02 -27.49 5.81
CA SER A 78 8.93 -28.94 5.65
C SER A 78 8.71 -29.62 7.00
N GLY A 79 8.37 -30.91 6.97
CA GLY A 79 8.44 -31.75 8.15
C GLY A 79 9.87 -31.86 8.68
N ASN A 80 10.03 -32.04 10.00
CA ASN A 80 11.32 -32.08 10.70
C ASN A 80 12.33 -33.13 10.19
N LYS A 81 11.88 -34.15 9.46
CA LYS A 81 12.74 -35.19 8.87
C LYS A 81 13.22 -34.87 7.45
N VAL A 82 12.77 -33.76 6.86
CA VAL A 82 13.06 -33.40 5.47
C VAL A 82 13.83 -32.09 5.47
N ALA A 83 15.10 -32.15 5.11
CA ALA A 83 15.93 -30.95 4.97
C ALA A 83 15.63 -30.27 3.63
N LEU A 84 15.62 -28.93 3.66
CA LEU A 84 15.43 -28.09 2.48
C LEU A 84 16.70 -27.27 2.24
N SER A 85 17.04 -27.07 0.97
CA SER A 85 18.07 -26.12 0.55
C SER A 85 17.49 -25.23 -0.53
N CYS A 86 17.44 -23.93 -0.25
CA CYS A 86 16.89 -22.93 -1.14
C CYS A 86 18.02 -22.19 -1.86
N LYS A 87 17.81 -21.87 -3.14
CA LYS A 87 18.69 -21.00 -3.93
C LYS A 87 17.88 -20.34 -5.04
N GLY A 88 18.19 -19.10 -5.37
CA GLY A 88 17.53 -18.39 -6.45
C GLY A 88 18.25 -17.09 -6.73
N GLU A 89 18.39 -16.75 -8.01
CA GLU A 89 18.93 -15.45 -8.38
C GLU A 89 17.93 -14.35 -8.02
N GLY A 90 18.40 -13.26 -7.39
CA GLY A 90 17.53 -12.19 -6.92
C GLY A 90 16.72 -12.52 -5.68
N TRP A 91 17.06 -13.61 -4.99
CA TRP A 91 16.44 -14.01 -3.75
C TRP A 91 17.48 -14.06 -2.64
N THR A 92 17.19 -13.38 -1.53
CA THR A 92 18.05 -13.35 -0.34
C THR A 92 17.27 -13.82 0.88
N GLU A 93 17.81 -14.82 1.58
CA GLU A 93 17.32 -15.26 2.88
C GLU A 93 17.66 -14.23 3.96
N LYS A 94 16.74 -14.00 4.89
CA LYS A 94 16.98 -13.18 6.09
C LYS A 94 16.73 -13.98 7.36
N ASP A 95 17.13 -13.40 8.50
CA ASP A 95 17.10 -14.05 9.82
C ASP A 95 15.69 -14.44 10.32
N ASP A 96 14.63 -13.94 9.69
CA ASP A 96 13.24 -14.32 9.95
C ASP A 96 12.81 -15.63 9.24
N GLY A 97 13.72 -16.23 8.47
CA GLY A 97 13.51 -17.44 7.68
C GLY A 97 12.67 -17.22 6.42
N TYR A 98 12.49 -15.96 6.00
CA TYR A 98 11.92 -15.64 4.70
C TYR A 98 13.00 -15.39 3.66
N TRP A 99 12.71 -15.80 2.43
CA TRP A 99 13.41 -15.43 1.22
C TRP A 99 12.73 -14.24 0.59
N TYR A 100 13.47 -13.15 0.45
CA TYR A 100 13.00 -11.89 -0.11
C TYR A 100 13.41 -11.79 -1.57
N TYR A 101 12.47 -11.47 -2.44
CA TYR A 101 12.82 -11.07 -3.80
C TYR A 101 13.39 -9.66 -3.73
N GLU A 102 14.58 -9.47 -4.32
CA GLU A 102 15.37 -8.24 -4.16
C GLU A 102 14.76 -7.05 -4.90
N ASP A 103 14.16 -7.30 -6.05
CA ASP A 103 13.59 -6.26 -6.90
C ASP A 103 12.13 -5.98 -6.56
N VAL A 104 11.68 -4.76 -6.90
CA VAL A 104 10.25 -4.46 -7.00
C VAL A 104 9.65 -5.34 -8.09
N LEU A 105 8.58 -6.08 -7.76
CA LEU A 105 7.84 -6.91 -8.69
C LEU A 105 6.75 -6.06 -9.36
N PRO A 106 6.90 -5.71 -10.65
CA PRO A 106 5.93 -4.86 -11.32
C PRO A 106 4.56 -5.54 -11.45
N SER A 107 3.50 -4.76 -11.64
CA SER A 107 2.18 -5.31 -12.02
C SER A 107 2.30 -6.22 -13.25
N ALA A 108 1.61 -7.38 -13.23
CA ALA A 108 1.74 -8.45 -14.21
C ALA A 108 3.16 -9.06 -14.34
N GLY A 109 4.07 -8.70 -13.43
CA GLY A 109 5.43 -9.20 -13.36
C GLY A 109 5.51 -10.62 -12.79
N LEU A 110 6.63 -11.28 -13.09
CA LEU A 110 6.96 -12.61 -12.58
C LEU A 110 8.35 -12.58 -11.95
N THR A 111 8.51 -13.19 -10.77
CA THR A 111 9.82 -13.31 -10.14
C THR A 111 10.73 -14.26 -10.92
N ARG A 112 12.04 -14.10 -10.72
CA ARG A 112 13.00 -15.18 -10.96
C ARG A 112 12.64 -16.41 -10.11
N VAL A 113 13.09 -17.58 -10.54
CA VAL A 113 12.79 -18.86 -9.88
C VAL A 113 13.55 -18.97 -8.57
N LEU A 114 12.83 -19.30 -7.49
CA LEU A 114 13.42 -19.85 -6.28
C LEU A 114 13.37 -21.38 -6.37
N GLU A 115 14.53 -22.02 -6.36
CA GLU A 115 14.67 -23.47 -6.35
C GLU A 115 14.81 -23.96 -4.90
N VAL A 116 13.99 -24.95 -4.54
CA VAL A 116 14.01 -25.62 -3.25
C VAL A 116 14.36 -27.08 -3.50
N ALA A 117 15.60 -27.45 -3.20
CA ALA A 117 16.03 -28.83 -3.17
C ALA A 117 15.49 -29.52 -1.92
N VAL A 118 14.81 -30.65 -2.12
CA VAL A 118 14.20 -31.45 -1.06
C VAL A 118 15.09 -32.66 -0.82
N ALA A 119 15.78 -32.69 0.33
CA ALA A 119 16.60 -33.83 0.72
C ALA A 119 15.72 -34.91 1.34
N ILE A 120 15.42 -35.93 0.56
CA ILE A 120 14.69 -37.12 1.02
C ILE A 120 15.66 -38.02 1.79
N PRO A 121 15.36 -38.40 3.04
CA PRO A 121 16.21 -39.29 3.82
C PRO A 121 16.45 -40.65 3.15
N ASP A 122 17.65 -41.20 3.33
CA ASP A 122 17.96 -42.56 2.89
C ASP A 122 17.00 -43.58 3.53
N GLY A 123 16.51 -44.51 2.70
CA GLY A 123 15.55 -45.53 3.14
C GLY A 123 14.10 -45.05 3.26
N TRP A 124 13.77 -43.83 2.82
CA TRP A 124 12.39 -43.40 2.63
C TRP A 124 11.71 -44.27 1.58
N GLN A 125 10.67 -44.99 1.98
CA GLN A 125 9.91 -45.90 1.12
C GLN A 125 8.49 -45.36 0.91
N ALA A 126 7.75 -45.95 -0.03
CA ALA A 126 6.36 -45.58 -0.27
C ALA A 126 5.47 -45.70 1.00
N SER A 127 5.84 -46.61 1.92
CA SER A 127 5.18 -46.78 3.22
C SER A 127 5.55 -45.71 4.26
N SER A 128 6.59 -44.89 4.02
CA SER A 128 7.01 -43.80 4.89
C SER A 128 6.09 -42.57 4.82
N GLY A 129 5.12 -42.56 3.89
CA GLY A 129 4.15 -41.49 3.71
C GLY A 129 4.60 -40.40 2.74
N SER A 130 3.77 -39.38 2.57
CA SER A 130 4.05 -38.24 1.70
C SER A 130 4.92 -37.19 2.39
N VAL A 131 5.81 -36.57 1.62
CA VAL A 131 6.56 -35.38 2.03
C VAL A 131 5.75 -34.16 1.65
N ASN A 132 5.48 -33.29 2.63
CA ASN A 132 4.82 -32.01 2.41
C ASN A 132 5.83 -30.88 2.52
N VAL A 133 5.92 -30.08 1.47
CA VAL A 133 6.66 -28.81 1.45
C VAL A 133 5.63 -27.69 1.29
N ILE A 134 5.52 -26.85 2.30
CA ILE A 134 4.56 -25.76 2.38
C ILE A 134 5.29 -24.47 2.01
N VAL A 135 4.67 -23.66 1.16
CA VAL A 135 5.18 -22.34 0.81
C VAL A 135 4.19 -21.29 1.29
N ILE A 136 4.64 -20.44 2.20
CA ILE A 136 3.92 -19.25 2.64
C ILE A 136 4.41 -18.10 1.78
N GLN A 137 3.49 -17.41 1.13
CA GLN A 137 3.80 -16.32 0.22
C GLN A 137 3.13 -15.05 0.72
N GLU A 138 3.90 -13.98 0.78
CA GLU A 138 3.43 -12.67 1.22
C GLU A 138 3.84 -11.61 0.20
N CYS A 139 3.04 -10.56 0.11
CA CYS A 139 3.34 -9.39 -0.69
C CYS A 139 3.04 -8.13 0.10
N ALA A 140 3.83 -7.09 -0.13
CA ALA A 140 3.69 -5.78 0.51
C ALA A 140 3.68 -4.69 -0.57
N PRO A 141 2.90 -3.62 -0.38
CA PRO A 141 2.93 -2.48 -1.29
C PRO A 141 4.33 -1.86 -1.30
N VAL A 142 4.68 -1.21 -2.42
CA VAL A 142 5.91 -0.43 -2.51
C VAL A 142 5.71 0.88 -1.73
N CYS A 143 6.51 1.07 -0.70
CA CYS A 143 6.60 2.30 0.06
C CYS A 143 7.94 2.99 -0.23
N GLU A 144 7.98 4.31 -0.08
CA GLU A 144 9.21 5.09 -0.20
C GLU A 144 9.46 5.85 1.11
N ARG A 145 10.72 5.83 1.57
CA ARG A 145 11.20 6.70 2.64
C ARG A 145 12.58 7.18 2.28
N GLU A 146 12.76 8.50 2.26
CA GLU A 146 14.07 9.14 1.99
C GLU A 146 14.72 8.67 0.69
N GLY A 147 13.93 8.50 -0.39
CA GLY A 147 14.43 8.04 -1.69
C GLY A 147 14.73 6.54 -1.79
N LYS A 148 14.47 5.75 -0.73
CA LYS A 148 14.63 4.30 -0.74
C LYS A 148 13.27 3.61 -0.76
N LEU A 149 13.09 2.70 -1.73
CA LEU A 149 11.93 1.82 -1.79
C LEU A 149 12.03 0.68 -0.77
N TYR A 150 10.93 0.37 -0.11
CA TYR A 150 10.82 -0.75 0.83
C TYR A 150 9.40 -1.31 0.88
N GLY A 151 9.27 -2.57 1.28
CA GLY A 151 7.97 -3.19 1.58
C GLY A 151 7.66 -3.04 3.05
N ASP A 152 6.45 -2.58 3.37
CA ASP A 152 5.96 -2.53 4.75
C ASP A 152 5.27 -3.86 5.10
N TRP A 153 5.99 -4.72 5.83
CA TRP A 153 5.55 -6.09 6.13
C TRP A 153 4.72 -6.20 7.41
N GLU A 154 4.75 -5.18 8.27
CA GLU A 154 4.09 -5.19 9.58
C GLU A 154 2.75 -4.43 9.56
N HIS A 155 2.47 -3.65 8.51
CA HIS A 155 1.19 -2.97 8.38
C HIS A 155 0.07 -3.93 7.95
N ALA A 156 -0.74 -4.33 8.93
CA ALA A 156 -2.03 -4.96 8.66
C ALA A 156 -2.96 -3.95 7.96
N VAL A 157 -3.36 -4.26 6.73
CA VAL A 157 -4.43 -3.52 6.04
C VAL A 157 -5.71 -3.69 6.85
N ARG A 158 -6.13 -2.63 7.56
CA ARG A 158 -7.44 -2.59 8.19
C ARG A 158 -8.48 -2.43 7.10
N LEU A 159 -9.27 -3.48 6.89
CA LEU A 159 -10.49 -3.39 6.09
C LEU A 159 -11.58 -2.87 7.02
N ASP A 160 -11.87 -1.58 6.94
CA ASP A 160 -13.10 -1.05 7.52
C ASP A 160 -14.24 -1.60 6.66
N ARG A 161 -14.75 -2.79 7.02
CA ARG A 161 -16.00 -3.30 6.44
C ARG A 161 -17.12 -2.40 6.93
N GLU A 162 -17.63 -1.54 6.06
CA GLU A 162 -18.96 -0.97 6.23
C GLU A 162 -20.00 -2.08 6.01
N ASP A 163 -20.24 -2.87 7.05
CA ASP A 163 -21.41 -3.75 7.11
C ASP A 163 -22.66 -2.86 7.23
N LYS A 164 -23.22 -2.45 6.10
CA LYS A 164 -24.58 -1.87 6.06
C LYS A 164 -25.58 -2.98 6.34
N VAL A 165 -25.89 -3.20 7.62
CA VAL A 165 -27.10 -3.90 8.04
C VAL A 165 -28.28 -3.01 7.64
N GLN A 166 -28.98 -3.38 6.56
CA GLN A 166 -30.34 -2.90 6.34
C GLN A 166 -31.24 -3.59 7.35
N GLU A 167 -31.52 -2.90 8.45
CA GLU A 167 -32.61 -3.25 9.34
C GLU A 167 -33.92 -2.91 8.61
N GLY A 168 -34.63 -3.96 8.19
CA GLY A 168 -35.94 -3.86 7.56
C GLY A 168 -36.94 -3.27 8.54
N ALA A 169 -37.50 -2.11 8.18
CA ALA A 169 -38.58 -1.49 8.90
C ALA A 169 -39.88 -2.30 8.73
N ASP A 170 -40.47 -2.57 9.89
CA ASP A 170 -41.81 -3.07 10.14
C ASP A 170 -42.87 -2.22 9.41
N VAL A 171 -43.77 -2.85 8.63
CA VAL A 171 -45.14 -2.39 8.31
C VAL A 171 -46.04 -3.60 8.13
#